data_AF-A0A8T0DT86-F1
#
_entry.id   AF-A0A8T0DT86-F1
#
_cell.length_a   1.000
_cell.length_b   1.000
_cell.length_c   1.000
_cell.angle_alpha   90.00
_cell.angle_beta   90.00
_cell.angle_gamma   90.00
#
_symmetry.space_group_name_H-M   'P 1'
#
loop_
_entity.id
_entity.type
_entity.pdbx_description
1 polymer ?
#
loop_
_entity_poly.entity_id
_entity_poly.type
_entity_poly.pdbx_seq_one_letter_code
_entity_poly.pdbx_strand_id
1 'polypeptide(L)'
;MTEEFLRKSTKSANPLFVTKLNLSGRKKQQKIKVIILLRNSSTQVIENLDLYSNLVHLNLSYNHLQRIGNLRGLKNLKHLNLSNNFITSLDGLGDLFGLLTLNLNDNAITDIPPWISKNLPKLKTLLLSGNKIETLHQLIRLRGLANLTVFAFRGNPAVDQLVLTVSSGESDESYRQLRPPTQHDSYSVYRLYTLFILRTLVLLDEQPVTTTELQVANERFGQVELSNLTRKLRRRENCLMKLQQANTELARGLDSRTQSVKVARAQQSAQEVEISKLEQELCMKDELLQSKTDELARACLKHYELERELAFHKIDSKLAAALLGPPPKPEWGSLEKVSDCVSCSTMPGIVDPHAIFQVSELNCSDPIRRAF
;
A
#
# COMPACT_ATOMS: atom_id res chain seq x y z
N MET A 1 12.18 -9.53 -51.19
CA MET A 1 13.34 -8.65 -51.49
C MET A 1 14.33 -8.57 -50.32
N THR A 2 13.87 -8.60 -49.07
CA THR A 2 14.68 -8.50 -47.85
C THR A 2 15.56 -9.73 -47.56
N GLU A 3 14.98 -10.93 -47.61
CA GLU A 3 15.69 -12.18 -47.29
C GLU A 3 16.76 -12.57 -48.31
N GLU A 4 16.51 -12.35 -49.60
CA GLU A 4 17.42 -12.76 -50.69
C GLU A 4 18.73 -11.96 -50.68
N PHE A 5 18.65 -10.69 -50.27
CA PHE A 5 19.81 -9.83 -50.12
C PHE A 5 20.61 -10.15 -48.85
N LEU A 6 19.91 -10.45 -47.76
CA LEU A 6 20.49 -10.92 -46.51
C LEU A 6 21.32 -12.21 -46.71
N ARG A 7 20.83 -13.16 -47.52
CA ARG A 7 21.61 -14.35 -47.95
C ARG A 7 22.87 -13.98 -48.73
N LYS A 8 22.82 -12.94 -49.57
CA LYS A 8 24.00 -12.42 -50.31
C LYS A 8 25.03 -11.76 -49.38
N SER A 9 24.58 -11.01 -48.36
CA SER A 9 25.48 -10.38 -47.37
C SER A 9 26.11 -11.36 -46.39
N THR A 10 25.42 -12.45 -46.06
CA THR A 10 25.92 -13.47 -45.11
C THR A 10 26.64 -14.62 -45.79
N LYS A 11 26.66 -14.67 -47.13
CA LYS A 11 27.17 -15.79 -47.96
C LYS A 11 26.56 -17.16 -47.58
N SER A 12 25.46 -17.17 -46.84
CA SER A 12 24.77 -18.37 -46.35
C SER A 12 23.32 -18.34 -46.77
N ALA A 13 22.84 -19.45 -47.35
CA ALA A 13 21.45 -19.59 -47.75
C ALA A 13 20.49 -19.72 -46.54
N ASN A 14 21.00 -20.05 -45.35
CA ASN A 14 20.18 -20.23 -44.15
C ASN A 14 20.62 -19.26 -43.03
N PRO A 15 19.72 -18.40 -42.53
CA PRO A 15 20.02 -17.41 -41.50
C PRO A 15 20.44 -18.04 -40.16
N LEU A 16 20.05 -19.30 -39.89
CA LEU A 16 20.43 -20.03 -38.68
C LEU A 16 21.92 -20.37 -38.62
N PHE A 17 22.64 -20.40 -39.74
CA PHE A 17 24.10 -20.65 -39.73
C PHE A 17 24.93 -19.36 -39.62
N VAL A 18 24.28 -18.19 -39.64
CA VAL A 18 24.98 -16.90 -39.63
C VAL A 18 25.32 -16.51 -38.20
N THR A 19 26.62 -16.56 -37.88
CA THR A 19 27.14 -16.19 -36.56
C THR A 19 27.74 -14.79 -36.51
N LYS A 20 28.07 -14.20 -37.66
CA LYS A 20 28.66 -12.87 -37.79
C LYS A 20 27.93 -12.06 -38.85
N LEU A 21 27.48 -10.86 -38.48
CA LEU A 21 26.77 -9.96 -39.38
C LEU A 21 27.33 -8.54 -39.24
N ASN A 22 27.78 -7.98 -40.36
CA ASN A 22 28.30 -6.63 -40.42
C ASN A 22 27.42 -5.78 -41.34
N LEU A 23 26.72 -4.83 -40.74
CA LEU A 23 25.82 -3.88 -41.37
C LEU A 23 26.30 -2.45 -41.13
N SER A 24 27.62 -2.23 -40.99
CA SER A 24 28.12 -0.89 -40.74
C SER A 24 27.91 0.06 -41.91
N GLY A 25 27.49 1.28 -41.63
CA GLY A 25 27.09 2.25 -42.66
C GLY A 25 28.24 2.96 -43.37
N ARG A 26 29.50 2.56 -43.16
CA ARG A 26 30.71 3.15 -43.78
C ARG A 26 30.95 2.72 -45.23
N LYS A 27 30.45 1.56 -45.68
CA LYS A 27 30.67 1.09 -47.06
C LYS A 27 29.72 1.82 -48.03
N LYS A 28 30.21 2.17 -49.23
CA LYS A 28 29.49 2.80 -50.38
C LYS A 28 28.22 2.04 -50.87
N GLN A 29 27.77 1.04 -50.15
CA GLN A 29 26.58 0.26 -50.42
C GLN A 29 25.32 0.97 -49.89
N GLN A 30 25.03 2.16 -50.41
CA GLN A 30 23.86 2.96 -50.00
C GLN A 30 22.52 2.34 -50.42
N LYS A 31 22.51 1.40 -51.36
CA LYS A 31 21.31 0.59 -51.71
C LYS A 31 20.99 -0.51 -50.68
N ILE A 32 21.93 -0.85 -49.80
CA ILE A 32 21.87 -2.00 -48.89
C ILE A 32 21.32 -1.61 -47.51
N LYS A 33 21.32 -0.30 -47.20
CA LYS A 33 20.79 0.28 -45.96
C LYS A 33 19.27 0.16 -45.81
N VAL A 34 18.50 0.12 -46.89
CA VAL A 34 17.04 0.37 -46.87
C VAL A 34 16.20 -0.83 -46.38
N ILE A 35 16.79 -2.02 -46.28
CA ILE A 35 16.03 -3.28 -46.22
C ILE A 35 15.99 -3.89 -44.80
N ILE A 36 17.04 -3.72 -43.99
CA ILE A 36 17.06 -4.09 -42.55
C ILE A 36 16.83 -2.85 -41.69
N LEU A 37 17.10 -1.66 -42.24
CA LEU A 37 16.77 -0.37 -41.65
C LEU A 37 15.72 0.28 -42.55
N LEU A 38 14.43 0.10 -42.26
CA LEU A 38 13.40 0.85 -42.98
C LEU A 38 13.63 2.33 -42.69
N ARG A 39 14.04 3.07 -43.72
CA ARG A 39 14.29 4.50 -43.66
C ARG A 39 12.96 5.24 -43.87
N ASN A 40 12.02 5.08 -42.94
CA ASN A 40 10.79 5.84 -42.97
C ASN A 40 11.07 7.24 -42.42
N SER A 41 11.29 8.18 -43.36
CA SER A 41 11.26 9.65 -43.32
C SER A 41 11.80 10.45 -42.12
N SER A 42 12.17 9.88 -40.97
CA SER A 42 12.74 10.59 -39.82
C SER A 42 13.51 9.70 -38.83
N THR A 43 13.35 8.37 -38.84
CA THR A 43 14.03 7.44 -37.92
C THR A 43 14.52 6.18 -38.64
N GLN A 44 15.66 5.62 -38.19
CA GLN A 44 16.17 4.32 -38.66
C GLN A 44 15.87 3.27 -37.60
N VAL A 45 15.03 2.29 -37.95
CA VAL A 45 14.62 1.18 -37.08
C VAL A 45 15.19 -0.12 -37.62
N ILE A 46 15.72 -0.97 -36.75
CA ILE A 46 16.23 -2.30 -37.09
C ILE A 46 15.06 -3.26 -37.27
N GLU A 47 14.90 -3.93 -38.40
CA GLU A 47 13.85 -4.92 -38.65
C GLU A 47 14.44 -6.24 -39.17
N ASN A 48 13.70 -7.33 -39.03
CA ASN A 48 14.06 -8.67 -39.57
C ASN A 48 15.35 -9.30 -38.98
N LEU A 49 15.83 -8.85 -37.82
CA LEU A 49 16.92 -9.52 -37.11
C LEU A 49 16.48 -10.75 -36.31
N ASP A 50 15.19 -10.91 -36.05
CA ASP A 50 14.66 -12.05 -35.27
C ASP A 50 14.93 -13.42 -35.92
N LEU A 51 15.17 -13.43 -37.24
CA LEU A 51 15.51 -14.64 -38.01
C LEU A 51 16.94 -15.14 -37.75
N TYR A 52 17.80 -14.32 -37.11
CA TYR A 52 19.22 -14.60 -36.88
C TYR A 52 19.51 -15.00 -35.43
N SER A 53 18.75 -15.95 -34.90
CA SER A 53 18.84 -16.39 -33.49
C SER A 53 20.22 -16.89 -33.04
N ASN A 54 21.07 -17.33 -33.98
CA ASN A 54 22.42 -17.84 -33.72
C ASN A 54 23.53 -16.80 -33.91
N LEU A 55 23.15 -15.52 -34.05
CA LEU A 55 24.12 -14.45 -34.22
C LEU A 55 24.96 -14.24 -32.95
N VAL A 56 26.29 -14.24 -33.12
CA VAL A 56 27.27 -14.05 -32.05
C VAL A 56 27.90 -12.65 -32.14
N HIS A 57 28.11 -12.14 -33.36
CA HIS A 57 28.67 -10.81 -33.60
C HIS A 57 27.76 -9.98 -34.50
N LEU A 58 27.40 -8.79 -34.05
CA LEU A 58 26.59 -7.82 -34.79
C LEU A 58 27.30 -6.46 -34.82
N ASN A 59 27.53 -5.94 -36.03
CA ASN A 59 28.04 -4.59 -36.22
C ASN A 59 26.99 -3.73 -36.92
N LEU A 60 26.49 -2.73 -36.20
CA LEU A 60 25.50 -1.74 -36.60
C LEU A 60 26.05 -0.30 -36.50
N SER A 61 27.37 -0.14 -36.49
CA SER A 61 28.01 1.17 -36.40
C SER A 61 27.73 2.04 -37.64
N TYR A 62 27.76 3.37 -37.49
CA TYR A 62 27.58 4.33 -38.60
C TYR A 62 26.21 4.26 -39.31
N ASN A 63 25.16 3.92 -38.57
CA ASN A 63 23.81 3.78 -39.11
C ASN A 63 22.83 4.87 -38.65
N HIS A 64 23.29 5.94 -38.00
CA HIS A 64 22.41 7.02 -37.53
C HIS A 64 21.18 6.51 -36.73
N LEU A 65 21.32 5.40 -36.01
CA LEU A 65 20.26 4.82 -35.19
C LEU A 65 19.96 5.77 -34.03
N GLN A 66 18.68 6.04 -33.76
CA GLN A 66 18.29 6.86 -32.61
C GLN A 66 17.86 6.03 -31.40
N ARG A 67 17.44 4.78 -31.63
CA ARG A 67 16.97 3.85 -30.60
C ARG A 67 17.47 2.44 -30.89
N ILE A 68 17.63 1.66 -29.84
CA ILE A 68 17.93 0.24 -29.94
C ILE A 68 16.59 -0.50 -29.88
N GLY A 69 16.36 -1.40 -30.84
CA GLY A 69 15.12 -2.16 -30.94
C GLY A 69 15.35 -3.45 -31.71
N ASN A 70 14.42 -4.40 -31.56
CA ASN A 70 14.39 -5.66 -32.33
C ASN A 70 15.68 -6.50 -32.20
N LEU A 71 16.29 -6.49 -31.01
CA LEU A 71 17.41 -7.37 -30.65
C LEU A 71 17.00 -8.50 -29.67
N ARG A 72 15.74 -8.54 -29.23
CA ARG A 72 15.27 -9.49 -28.20
C ARG A 72 15.44 -10.96 -28.61
N GLY A 73 15.32 -11.27 -29.90
CA GLY A 73 15.51 -12.62 -30.43
C GLY A 73 16.97 -13.12 -30.43
N LEU A 74 17.95 -12.22 -30.26
CA LEU A 74 19.38 -12.52 -30.43
C LEU A 74 20.04 -13.04 -29.14
N LYS A 75 19.49 -14.11 -28.56
CA LYS A 75 19.94 -14.65 -27.25
C LYS A 75 21.40 -15.11 -27.22
N ASN A 76 21.96 -15.45 -28.38
CA ASN A 76 23.35 -15.91 -28.53
C ASN A 76 24.37 -14.78 -28.76
N LEU A 77 23.92 -13.53 -28.81
CA LEU A 77 24.78 -12.40 -29.14
C LEU A 77 25.80 -12.14 -28.04
N LYS A 78 27.08 -12.12 -28.43
CA LYS A 78 28.22 -11.88 -27.52
C LYS A 78 28.89 -10.54 -27.79
N HIS A 79 28.89 -10.07 -29.03
CA HIS A 79 29.57 -8.84 -29.42
C HIS A 79 28.63 -7.95 -30.23
N LEU A 80 28.37 -6.75 -29.70
CA LEU A 80 27.51 -5.76 -30.32
C LEU A 80 28.27 -4.44 -30.49
N ASN A 81 28.37 -3.98 -31.73
CA ASN A 81 28.92 -2.68 -32.05
C ASN A 81 27.83 -1.74 -32.57
N LEU A 82 27.53 -0.70 -31.79
CA LEU A 82 26.57 0.37 -32.05
C LEU A 82 27.25 1.75 -32.09
N SER A 83 28.57 1.79 -32.27
CA SER A 83 29.31 3.06 -32.25
C SER A 83 28.90 4.00 -33.40
N ASN A 84 29.05 5.31 -33.20
CA ASN A 84 28.79 6.34 -34.22
C ASN A 84 27.35 6.25 -34.74
N ASN A 85 26.42 6.30 -33.79
CA ASN A 85 24.98 6.41 -34.03
C ASN A 85 24.46 7.64 -33.25
N PHE A 86 23.15 7.80 -33.14
CA PHE A 86 22.49 8.87 -32.40
C PHE A 86 21.63 8.32 -31.26
N ILE A 87 22.07 7.20 -30.66
CA ILE A 87 21.31 6.51 -29.63
C ILE A 87 21.30 7.34 -28.35
N THR A 88 20.13 7.57 -27.76
CA THR A 88 19.97 8.36 -26.53
C THR A 88 19.74 7.52 -25.28
N SER A 89 19.26 6.28 -25.43
CA SER A 89 18.96 5.36 -24.33
C SER A 89 19.42 3.94 -24.65
N LEU A 90 19.71 3.17 -23.61
CA LEU A 90 20.09 1.76 -23.67
C LEU A 90 18.89 0.79 -23.71
N ASP A 91 17.67 1.32 -23.72
CA ASP A 91 16.45 0.52 -23.84
C ASP A 91 16.49 -0.39 -25.07
N GLY A 92 16.09 -1.66 -24.90
CA GLY A 92 16.16 -2.67 -25.96
C GLY A 92 17.36 -3.62 -25.88
N LEU A 93 18.30 -3.40 -24.95
CA LEU A 93 19.40 -4.34 -24.66
C LEU A 93 19.11 -5.31 -23.51
N GLY A 94 17.99 -5.14 -22.79
CA GLY A 94 17.70 -5.86 -21.55
C GLY A 94 17.62 -7.39 -21.65
N ASP A 95 17.41 -7.94 -22.85
CA ASP A 95 17.27 -9.39 -23.05
C ASP A 95 18.58 -10.09 -23.46
N LEU A 96 19.68 -9.33 -23.61
CA LEU A 96 20.97 -9.82 -24.11
C LEU A 96 21.89 -10.35 -23.00
N PHE A 97 21.41 -11.30 -22.20
CA PHE A 97 22.13 -11.85 -21.03
C PHE A 97 23.51 -12.46 -21.35
N GLY A 98 23.73 -12.85 -22.61
CA GLY A 98 24.98 -13.43 -23.11
C GLY A 98 26.05 -12.42 -23.55
N LEU A 99 25.75 -11.12 -23.54
CA LEU A 99 26.62 -10.10 -24.13
C LEU A 99 27.94 -9.95 -23.36
N LEU A 100 29.06 -10.00 -24.08
CA LEU A 100 30.42 -9.87 -23.55
C LEU A 100 31.03 -8.50 -23.89
N THR A 101 30.75 -8.00 -25.09
CA THR A 101 31.31 -6.73 -25.60
C THR A 101 30.18 -5.85 -26.13
N LEU A 102 30.10 -4.63 -25.60
CA LEU A 102 29.19 -3.60 -26.06
C LEU A 102 29.97 -2.33 -26.36
N ASN A 103 29.95 -1.93 -27.63
CA ASN A 103 30.53 -0.66 -28.06
C ASN A 103 29.42 0.33 -28.43
N LEU A 104 29.38 1.45 -27.71
CA LEU A 104 28.43 2.54 -27.86
C LEU A 104 29.15 3.89 -27.97
N ASN A 105 30.43 3.89 -28.37
CA ASN A 105 31.19 5.12 -28.56
C ASN A 105 30.50 6.05 -29.57
N ASP A 106 30.62 7.36 -29.37
CA ASP A 106 30.08 8.39 -30.25
C ASP A 106 28.56 8.21 -30.47
N ASN A 107 27.81 8.34 -29.39
CA ASN A 107 26.36 8.33 -29.36
C ASN A 107 25.85 9.53 -28.55
N ALA A 108 24.56 9.57 -28.23
CA ALA A 108 23.93 10.65 -27.48
C ALA A 108 23.35 10.15 -26.14
N ILE A 109 23.94 9.11 -25.55
CA ILE A 109 23.42 8.49 -24.32
C ILE A 109 23.57 9.47 -23.16
N THR A 110 22.47 9.73 -22.45
CA THR A 110 22.46 10.58 -21.25
C THR A 110 22.50 9.76 -19.97
N ASP A 111 21.91 8.57 -20.00
CA ASP A 111 21.68 7.77 -18.80
C ASP A 111 22.09 6.30 -18.93
N ILE A 112 22.76 5.81 -17.89
CA ILE A 112 23.06 4.39 -17.70
C ILE A 112 21.92 3.79 -16.89
N PRO A 113 21.11 2.85 -17.40
CA PRO A 113 19.95 2.37 -16.66
C PRO A 113 20.35 1.45 -15.47
N PRO A 114 19.55 1.42 -14.39
CA PRO A 114 19.85 0.61 -13.21
C PRO A 114 19.79 -0.90 -13.46
N TRP A 115 19.10 -1.33 -14.53
CA TRP A 115 18.97 -2.74 -14.89
C TRP A 115 20.23 -3.31 -15.56
N ILE A 116 21.19 -2.48 -16.01
CA ILE A 116 22.33 -2.92 -16.82
C ILE A 116 23.15 -4.04 -16.16
N SER A 117 23.37 -3.96 -14.85
CA SER A 117 24.14 -4.95 -14.09
C SER A 117 23.39 -6.27 -13.90
N LYS A 118 22.05 -6.24 -13.84
CA LYS A 118 21.21 -7.44 -13.71
C LYS A 118 21.03 -8.16 -15.05
N ASN A 119 20.85 -7.38 -16.12
CA ASN A 119 20.49 -7.91 -17.43
C ASN A 119 21.70 -8.24 -18.31
N LEU A 120 22.86 -7.63 -18.08
CA LEU A 120 24.11 -7.91 -18.81
C LEU A 120 25.23 -8.43 -17.88
N PRO A 121 25.02 -9.50 -17.09
CA PRO A 121 25.96 -9.93 -16.04
C PRO A 121 27.30 -10.46 -16.59
N LYS A 122 27.36 -10.83 -17.86
CA LYS A 122 28.56 -11.37 -18.53
C LYS A 122 29.41 -10.31 -19.24
N LEU A 123 29.03 -9.04 -19.16
CA LEU A 123 29.69 -7.97 -19.88
C LEU A 123 31.14 -7.79 -19.38
N LYS A 124 32.09 -7.88 -20.31
CA LYS A 124 33.54 -7.72 -20.08
C LYS A 124 34.08 -6.40 -20.60
N THR A 125 33.49 -5.90 -21.68
CA THR A 125 33.90 -4.67 -22.35
C THR A 125 32.71 -3.77 -22.58
N LEU A 126 32.76 -2.56 -22.03
CA LEU A 126 31.75 -1.52 -22.22
C LEU A 126 32.44 -0.23 -22.65
N LEU A 127 32.15 0.24 -23.86
CA LEU A 127 32.72 1.46 -24.40
C LEU A 127 31.60 2.50 -24.56
N LEU A 128 31.69 3.59 -23.81
CA LEU A 128 30.73 4.70 -23.72
C LEU A 128 31.40 6.06 -24.01
N SER A 129 32.57 6.08 -24.65
CA SER A 129 33.25 7.34 -24.95
C SER A 129 32.45 8.20 -25.91
N GLY A 130 32.53 9.53 -25.81
CA GLY A 130 31.83 10.45 -26.72
C GLY A 130 30.30 10.34 -26.60
N ASN A 131 29.78 10.30 -25.37
CA ASN A 131 28.35 10.32 -25.07
C ASN A 131 27.97 11.60 -24.29
N LYS A 132 26.73 11.70 -23.83
CA LYS A 132 26.17 12.88 -23.15
C LYS A 132 25.86 12.59 -21.69
N ILE A 133 26.64 11.73 -21.04
CA ILE A 133 26.43 11.39 -19.62
C ILE A 133 26.95 12.55 -18.78
N GLU A 134 26.06 13.19 -18.03
CA GLU A 134 26.37 14.43 -17.30
C GLU A 134 26.93 14.19 -15.89
N THR A 135 26.60 13.06 -15.24
CA THR A 135 26.98 12.82 -13.84
C THR A 135 27.72 11.50 -13.64
N LEU A 136 28.82 11.53 -12.89
CA LEU A 136 29.58 10.32 -12.57
C LEU A 136 28.86 9.38 -11.60
N HIS A 137 27.90 9.88 -10.82
CA HIS A 137 27.10 9.06 -9.92
C HIS A 137 26.39 7.89 -10.64
N GLN A 138 26.14 8.02 -11.95
CA GLN A 138 25.55 6.95 -12.75
C GLN A 138 26.44 5.70 -12.85
N LEU A 139 27.77 5.84 -12.71
CA LEU A 139 28.71 4.72 -12.72
C LEU A 139 28.45 3.73 -11.57
N ILE A 140 27.82 4.17 -10.47
CA ILE A 140 27.42 3.29 -9.35
C ILE A 140 26.51 2.16 -9.85
N ARG A 141 25.71 2.40 -10.90
CA ARG A 141 24.82 1.39 -11.51
C ARG A 141 25.59 0.25 -12.18
N LEU A 142 26.85 0.49 -12.57
CA LEU A 142 27.76 -0.48 -13.16
C LEU A 142 28.51 -1.33 -12.12
N ARG A 143 28.47 -0.98 -10.83
CA ARG A 143 29.19 -1.70 -9.74
C ARG A 143 28.87 -3.20 -9.68
N GLY A 144 27.67 -3.59 -10.10
CA GLY A 144 27.26 -5.00 -10.13
C GLY A 144 27.85 -5.84 -11.27
N LEU A 145 28.56 -5.23 -12.22
CA LEU A 145 29.19 -5.92 -13.35
C LEU A 145 30.55 -6.53 -12.93
N ALA A 146 30.50 -7.68 -12.27
CA ALA A 146 31.70 -8.35 -11.72
C ALA A 146 32.73 -8.79 -12.78
N ASN A 147 32.34 -8.90 -14.05
CA ASN A 147 33.22 -9.35 -15.13
C ASN A 147 33.78 -8.20 -15.98
N LEU A 148 33.46 -6.94 -15.66
CA LEU A 148 33.84 -5.80 -16.49
C LEU A 148 35.34 -5.51 -16.32
N THR A 149 36.10 -5.73 -17.38
CA THR A 149 37.57 -5.55 -17.40
C THR A 149 38.01 -4.35 -18.24
N VAL A 150 37.23 -3.98 -19.26
CA VAL A 150 37.57 -2.88 -20.17
C VAL A 150 36.44 -1.88 -20.17
N PHE A 151 36.75 -0.64 -19.80
CA PHE A 151 35.80 0.46 -19.77
C PHE A 151 36.36 1.71 -20.45
N ALA A 152 35.54 2.40 -21.22
CA ALA A 152 35.89 3.68 -21.81
C ALA A 152 34.72 4.66 -21.64
N PHE A 153 35.02 5.86 -21.18
CA PHE A 153 34.03 6.87 -20.80
C PHE A 153 34.52 8.31 -21.04
N ARG A 154 35.72 8.52 -21.60
CA ARG A 154 36.18 9.83 -22.08
C ARG A 154 35.21 10.53 -23.02
N GLY A 155 35.22 11.86 -23.05
CA GLY A 155 34.35 12.65 -23.92
C GLY A 155 32.88 12.64 -23.50
N ASN A 156 32.60 12.38 -22.21
CA ASN A 156 31.31 12.63 -21.58
C ASN A 156 31.41 13.91 -20.73
N PRO A 157 30.37 14.76 -20.68
CA PRO A 157 30.36 15.97 -19.85
C PRO A 157 30.69 15.72 -18.38
N ALA A 158 30.33 14.54 -17.85
CA ALA A 158 30.66 14.10 -16.49
C ALA A 158 32.17 14.08 -16.18
N VAL A 159 33.03 13.95 -17.19
CA VAL A 159 34.49 13.96 -17.04
C VAL A 159 35.01 15.39 -16.88
N ASP A 160 34.45 16.33 -17.64
CA ASP A 160 34.91 17.72 -17.71
C ASP A 160 34.44 18.55 -16.51
N GLN A 161 33.28 18.24 -15.94
CA GLN A 161 32.73 18.93 -14.76
C GLN A 161 33.63 18.84 -13.51
N LEU A 162 34.56 17.87 -13.46
CA LEU A 162 35.50 17.73 -12.35
C LEU A 162 36.81 18.52 -12.54
N VAL A 163 37.05 19.11 -13.71
CA VAL A 163 38.25 19.89 -14.01
C VAL A 163 38.08 21.37 -13.60
N LEU A 164 36.88 21.81 -13.22
CA LEU A 164 36.59 23.18 -12.80
C LEU A 164 36.05 23.20 -11.36
N THR A 165 36.94 23.41 -10.38
CA THR A 165 36.69 24.17 -9.12
C THR A 165 37.94 24.16 -8.22
N VAL A 166 39.01 24.81 -8.68
CA VAL A 166 39.97 25.49 -7.76
C VAL A 166 39.63 26.99 -7.66
N SER A 167 38.52 27.44 -8.23
CA SER A 167 38.15 28.85 -8.19
C SER A 167 36.68 29.02 -7.83
N SER A 168 36.47 29.75 -6.74
CA SER A 168 35.26 30.45 -6.28
C SER A 168 33.99 29.66 -5.98
N GLY A 169 33.57 29.74 -4.71
CA GLY A 169 32.16 29.93 -4.35
C GLY A 169 31.31 28.67 -4.20
N GLU A 170 31.21 28.18 -2.97
CA GLU A 170 30.06 27.51 -2.35
C GLU A 170 29.21 26.49 -3.15
N SER A 171 29.27 25.22 -2.72
CA SER A 171 28.11 24.32 -2.46
C SER A 171 28.39 22.82 -2.67
N ASP A 172 29.49 22.27 -2.15
CA ASP A 172 29.48 20.89 -1.61
C ASP A 172 30.70 20.66 -0.70
N GLU A 173 30.53 20.91 0.58
CA GLU A 173 31.60 20.87 1.58
C GLU A 173 32.01 19.44 1.99
N SER A 174 31.36 18.42 1.41
CA SER A 174 31.57 17.02 1.76
C SER A 174 32.81 16.37 1.13
N TYR A 175 33.45 17.03 0.15
CA TYR A 175 34.67 16.54 -0.53
C TYR A 175 35.93 17.38 -0.23
N ARG A 176 35.81 18.47 0.53
CA ARG A 176 36.92 19.42 0.78
C ARG A 176 37.91 19.02 1.89
N GLN A 177 37.62 17.98 2.68
CA GLN A 177 38.45 17.58 3.83
C GLN A 177 39.24 16.28 3.61
N LEU A 178 39.95 16.14 2.50
CA LEU A 178 40.90 15.05 2.30
C LEU A 178 42.27 15.60 1.91
N ARG A 179 43.13 15.77 2.94
CA ARG A 179 44.60 15.95 2.95
C ARG A 179 45.24 16.92 1.92
N PRO A 180 46.34 17.60 2.28
CA PRO A 180 47.10 18.37 1.29
C PRO A 180 47.62 17.45 0.17
N PRO A 181 47.77 17.97 -1.06
CA PRO A 181 48.21 17.18 -2.22
C PRO A 181 49.62 16.64 -1.96
N THR A 182 49.75 15.31 -1.89
CA THR A 182 51.03 14.61 -1.86
C THR A 182 51.35 14.13 -3.27
N GLN A 183 52.29 14.76 -3.98
CA GLN A 183 53.09 14.36 -5.19
C GLN A 183 52.52 13.39 -6.28
N HIS A 184 51.32 12.85 -6.16
CA HIS A 184 50.66 11.86 -7.00
C HIS A 184 49.52 12.46 -7.84
N ASP A 185 49.52 13.80 -8.02
CA ASP A 185 48.49 14.59 -8.70
C ASP A 185 48.37 14.35 -10.23
N SER A 186 48.92 13.25 -10.76
CA SER A 186 48.85 12.98 -12.20
C SER A 186 47.51 12.35 -12.63
N TYR A 187 46.73 11.78 -11.71
CA TYR A 187 45.47 11.10 -12.05
C TYR A 187 44.25 12.00 -11.91
N SER A 188 43.43 12.08 -12.95
CA SER A 188 42.18 12.84 -12.91
C SER A 188 41.21 12.27 -11.86
N VAL A 189 40.43 13.14 -11.21
CA VAL A 189 39.44 12.76 -10.18
C VAL A 189 38.44 11.74 -10.74
N TYR A 190 38.01 11.93 -11.99
CA TYR A 190 37.16 11.00 -12.72
C TYR A 190 37.77 9.59 -12.79
N ARG A 191 39.08 9.49 -13.11
CA ARG A 191 39.77 8.20 -13.23
C ARG A 191 39.76 7.47 -11.91
N LEU A 192 40.18 8.12 -10.84
CA LEU A 192 40.19 7.53 -9.50
C LEU A 192 38.78 7.14 -9.03
N TYR A 193 37.76 7.98 -9.29
CA TYR A 193 36.38 7.66 -8.94
C TYR A 193 35.87 6.42 -9.70
N THR A 194 36.17 6.33 -10.99
CA THR A 194 35.78 5.18 -11.81
C THR A 194 36.42 3.89 -11.31
N LEU A 195 37.71 3.93 -10.94
CA LEU A 195 38.44 2.80 -10.38
C LEU A 195 37.93 2.39 -8.98
N PHE A 196 37.50 3.36 -8.18
CA PHE A 196 36.88 3.09 -6.89
C PHE A 196 35.56 2.32 -7.04
N ILE A 197 34.71 2.73 -7.99
CA ILE A 197 33.43 2.08 -8.25
C ILE A 197 33.60 0.74 -8.98
N LEU A 198 34.51 0.66 -9.95
CA LEU A 198 34.72 -0.47 -10.85
C LEU A 198 36.09 -1.10 -10.60
N ARG A 199 36.18 -1.89 -9.53
CA ARG A 199 37.44 -2.49 -9.06
C ARG A 199 37.97 -3.63 -9.95
N THR A 200 37.16 -4.12 -10.88
CA THR A 200 37.50 -5.24 -11.77
C THR A 200 38.17 -4.79 -13.07
N LEU A 201 38.35 -3.47 -13.26
CA LEU A 201 38.92 -2.92 -14.47
C LEU A 201 40.42 -3.20 -14.59
N VAL A 202 40.79 -3.67 -15.78
CA VAL A 202 42.17 -3.85 -16.24
C VAL A 202 42.56 -2.70 -17.17
N LEU A 203 41.60 -2.21 -17.97
CA LEU A 203 41.79 -1.11 -18.92
C LEU A 203 40.69 -0.06 -18.72
N LEU A 204 41.12 1.19 -18.53
CA LEU A 204 40.26 2.36 -18.44
C LEU A 204 40.70 3.42 -19.44
N ASP A 205 39.84 3.74 -20.40
CA ASP A 205 40.11 4.70 -21.49
C ASP A 205 41.39 4.39 -22.26
N GLU A 206 41.56 3.10 -22.62
CA GLU A 206 42.74 2.57 -23.33
C GLU A 206 44.05 2.64 -22.53
N GLN A 207 44.00 3.05 -21.26
CA GLN A 207 45.14 3.04 -20.36
C GLN A 207 45.04 1.87 -19.37
N PRO A 208 46.13 1.11 -19.13
CA PRO A 208 46.14 0.07 -18.13
C PRO A 208 45.89 0.64 -16.74
N VAL A 209 45.20 -0.11 -15.91
CA VAL A 209 44.95 0.23 -14.50
C VAL A 209 46.07 -0.34 -13.65
N THR A 210 46.71 0.50 -12.85
CA THR A 210 47.76 0.09 -11.92
C THR A 210 47.21 -0.19 -10.53
N THR A 211 47.88 -1.05 -9.76
CA THR A 211 47.50 -1.34 -8.37
C THR A 211 47.64 -0.13 -7.45
N THR A 212 48.57 0.76 -7.75
CA THR A 212 48.77 2.04 -7.04
C THR A 212 47.58 2.98 -7.24
N GLU A 213 47.05 3.10 -8.45
CA GLU A 213 45.84 3.88 -8.72
C GLU A 213 44.63 3.35 -7.93
N LEU A 214 44.46 2.03 -7.85
CA LEU A 214 43.40 1.41 -7.08
C LEU A 214 43.55 1.68 -5.57
N GLN A 215 44.77 1.65 -5.05
CA GLN A 215 45.04 1.98 -3.66
C GLN A 215 44.68 3.44 -3.35
N VAL A 216 45.17 4.38 -4.17
CA VAL A 216 44.87 5.82 -4.02
C VAL A 216 43.37 6.08 -4.12
N ALA A 217 42.68 5.44 -5.06
CA ALA A 217 41.23 5.54 -5.20
C ALA A 217 40.50 5.03 -3.94
N ASN A 218 40.92 3.90 -3.38
CA ASN A 218 40.33 3.35 -2.15
C ASN A 218 40.61 4.21 -0.92
N GLU A 219 41.80 4.74 -0.76
CA GLU A 219 42.15 5.62 0.35
C GLU A 219 41.32 6.91 0.31
N ARG A 220 41.18 7.51 -0.87
CA ARG A 220 40.46 8.77 -1.07
C ARG A 220 38.96 8.62 -0.89
N PHE A 221 38.33 7.66 -1.57
CA PHE A 221 36.88 7.54 -1.60
C PHE A 221 36.32 6.54 -0.57
N GLY A 222 37.14 5.61 -0.07
CA GLY A 222 36.72 4.61 0.90
C GLY A 222 36.30 5.22 2.23
N GLN A 223 37.04 6.20 2.76
CA GLN A 223 36.68 6.88 4.01
C GLN A 223 35.39 7.69 3.88
N VAL A 224 35.19 8.34 2.73
CA VAL A 224 33.98 9.12 2.44
C VAL A 224 32.77 8.19 2.27
N GLU A 225 32.93 7.07 1.56
CA GLU A 225 31.86 6.07 1.40
C GLU A 225 31.48 5.46 2.76
N LEU A 226 32.46 5.06 3.58
CA LEU A 226 32.23 4.54 4.94
C LEU A 226 31.53 5.56 5.83
N SER A 227 31.94 6.82 5.81
CA SER A 227 31.30 7.89 6.59
C SER A 227 29.84 8.11 6.16
N ASN A 228 29.58 8.11 4.85
CA ASN A 228 28.24 8.23 4.30
C ASN A 228 27.35 7.03 4.63
N LEU A 229 27.88 5.82 4.54
CA LEU A 229 27.18 4.58 4.91
C LEU A 229 26.87 4.56 6.41
N THR A 230 27.84 4.92 7.26
CA THR A 230 27.67 5.01 8.71
C THR A 230 26.55 6.00 9.07
N ARG A 231 26.52 7.16 8.42
CA ARG A 231 25.44 8.14 8.61
C ARG A 231 24.08 7.62 8.16
N LYS A 232 24.01 6.90 7.03
CA LYS A 232 22.76 6.25 6.57
C LYS A 232 22.29 5.15 7.52
N LEU A 233 23.21 4.34 8.06
CA LEU A 233 22.92 3.31 9.05
C LEU A 233 22.36 3.94 10.33
N ARG A 234 23.02 4.96 10.89
CA ARG A 234 22.52 5.69 12.08
C ARG A 234 21.11 6.25 11.87
N ARG A 235 20.80 6.79 10.69
CA ARG A 235 19.45 7.28 10.36
C ARG A 235 18.42 6.14 10.36
N ARG A 236 18.77 4.98 9.81
CA ARG A 236 17.90 3.79 9.80
C ARG A 236 17.71 3.20 11.18
N GLU A 237 18.78 3.10 11.98
CA GLU A 237 18.74 2.64 13.38
C GLU A 237 17.82 3.54 14.21
N ASN A 238 17.96 4.86 14.09
CA ASN A 238 17.09 5.81 14.78
C ASN A 238 15.61 5.65 14.35
N CYS A 239 15.35 5.34 13.09
CA CYS A 239 13.99 5.10 12.60
C CYS A 239 13.42 3.78 13.14
N LEU A 240 14.23 2.72 13.17
CA LEU A 240 13.85 1.43 13.75
C LEU A 240 13.54 1.55 15.25
N MET A 241 14.35 2.29 16.00
CA MET A 241 14.10 2.55 17.41
C MET A 241 12.76 3.27 17.64
N LYS A 242 12.44 4.28 16.82
CA LYS A 242 11.13 4.97 16.88
C LYS A 242 9.96 4.03 16.56
N LEU A 243 10.11 3.17 15.55
CA LEU A 243 9.07 2.20 15.19
C LEU A 243 8.90 1.13 16.28
N GLN A 244 9.97 0.68 16.91
CA GLN A 244 9.90 -0.23 18.05
C GLN A 244 9.18 0.41 19.24
N GLN A 245 9.49 1.67 19.57
CA GLN A 245 8.78 2.41 20.61
C GLN A 245 7.28 2.52 20.31
N ALA A 246 6.91 2.94 19.10
CA ALA A 246 5.51 3.02 18.68
C ALA A 246 4.79 1.66 18.75
N ASN A 247 5.45 0.56 18.34
CA ASN A 247 4.89 -0.78 18.46
C ASN A 247 4.64 -1.18 19.93
N THR A 248 5.57 -0.86 20.84
CA THR A 248 5.38 -1.15 22.28
C THR A 248 4.27 -0.32 22.91
N GLU A 249 4.04 0.91 22.43
CA GLU A 249 2.91 1.75 22.86
C GLU A 249 1.58 1.18 22.35
N LEU A 250 1.53 0.78 21.07
CA LEU A 250 0.34 0.16 20.48
C LEU A 250 -0.01 -1.17 21.16
N ALA A 251 0.98 -2.00 21.50
CA ALA A 251 0.78 -3.24 22.24
C ALA A 251 0.15 -2.99 23.62
N ARG A 252 0.69 -2.01 24.38
CA ARG A 252 0.10 -1.59 25.67
C ARG A 252 -1.32 -1.07 25.52
N GLY A 253 -1.60 -0.31 24.46
CA GLY A 253 -2.94 0.17 24.14
C GLY A 253 -3.92 -0.96 23.84
N LEU A 254 -3.49 -1.98 23.09
CA LEU A 254 -4.27 -3.19 22.81
C LEU A 254 -4.57 -3.99 24.07
N ASP A 255 -3.60 -4.18 24.96
CA ASP A 255 -3.81 -4.88 26.24
C ASP A 255 -4.85 -4.16 27.11
N SER A 256 -4.72 -2.84 27.25
CA SER A 256 -5.68 -2.01 27.98
C SER A 256 -7.09 -2.10 27.39
N ARG A 257 -7.22 -1.99 26.07
CA ARG A 257 -8.52 -2.08 25.38
C ARG A 257 -9.13 -3.47 25.51
N THR A 258 -8.32 -4.52 25.47
CA THR A 258 -8.75 -5.91 25.69
C THR A 258 -9.30 -6.09 27.10
N GLN A 259 -8.66 -5.50 28.11
CA GLN A 259 -9.14 -5.55 29.48
C GLN A 259 -10.47 -4.80 29.65
N SER A 260 -10.61 -3.61 29.06
CA SER A 260 -11.89 -2.87 29.07
C SER A 260 -13.02 -3.64 28.41
N VAL A 261 -12.75 -4.32 27.28
CA VAL A 261 -13.74 -5.18 26.60
C VAL A 261 -14.14 -6.37 27.48
N LYS A 262 -13.21 -6.99 28.22
CA LYS A 262 -13.53 -8.07 29.16
C LYS A 262 -14.45 -7.59 30.28
N VAL A 263 -14.16 -6.43 30.87
CA VAL A 263 -15.01 -5.84 31.93
C VAL A 263 -16.40 -5.50 31.40
N ALA A 264 -16.48 -4.87 30.21
CA ALA A 264 -17.76 -4.54 29.59
C ALA A 264 -18.60 -5.80 29.29
N ARG A 265 -17.98 -6.89 28.79
CA ARG A 265 -18.68 -8.16 28.59
C ARG A 265 -19.20 -8.77 29.88
N ALA A 266 -18.41 -8.73 30.96
CA ALA A 266 -18.85 -9.23 32.26
C ALA A 266 -20.05 -8.43 32.79
N GLN A 267 -20.01 -7.10 32.68
CA GLN A 267 -21.13 -6.23 33.06
C GLN A 267 -22.38 -6.51 32.21
N GLN A 268 -22.22 -6.68 30.90
CA GLN A 268 -23.33 -7.01 30.01
C GLN A 268 -23.97 -8.35 30.40
N SER A 269 -23.17 -9.39 30.65
CA SER A 269 -23.71 -10.69 31.09
C SER A 269 -24.44 -10.61 32.44
N ALA A 270 -23.99 -9.75 33.36
CA ALA A 270 -24.68 -9.54 34.63
C ALA A 270 -26.02 -8.80 34.43
N GLN A 271 -26.05 -7.81 33.55
CA GLN A 271 -27.28 -7.11 33.19
C GLN A 271 -28.30 -8.02 32.49
N GLU A 272 -27.85 -8.91 31.61
CA GLU A 272 -28.72 -9.90 30.93
C GLU A 272 -29.39 -10.85 31.94
N VAL A 273 -28.66 -11.30 32.97
CA VAL A 273 -29.23 -12.11 34.04
C VAL A 273 -30.29 -11.35 34.84
N GLU A 274 -30.03 -10.08 35.16
CA GLU A 274 -30.98 -9.26 35.92
C GLU A 274 -32.24 -8.94 35.11
N ILE A 275 -32.10 -8.65 33.82
CA ILE A 275 -33.23 -8.46 32.90
C ILE A 275 -34.07 -9.74 32.84
N SER A 276 -33.44 -10.91 32.68
CA SER A 276 -34.15 -12.19 32.65
C SER A 276 -34.95 -12.45 33.93
N LYS A 277 -34.41 -12.06 35.09
CA LYS A 277 -35.11 -12.16 36.37
C LYS A 277 -36.31 -11.22 36.43
N LEU A 278 -36.15 -9.97 35.99
CA LEU A 278 -37.25 -8.99 35.94
C LEU A 278 -38.35 -9.42 34.96
N GLU A 279 -38.00 -10.03 33.83
CA GLU A 279 -38.95 -10.59 32.87
C GLU A 279 -39.75 -11.75 33.47
N GLN A 280 -39.11 -12.65 34.23
CA GLN A 280 -39.82 -13.71 34.97
C GLN A 280 -40.77 -13.13 36.02
N GLU A 281 -40.33 -12.12 36.77
CA GLU A 281 -41.19 -11.45 37.77
C GLU A 281 -42.39 -10.75 37.13
N LEU A 282 -42.20 -10.10 35.98
CA LEU A 282 -43.29 -9.49 35.20
C LEU A 282 -44.27 -10.55 34.72
N CYS A 283 -43.78 -11.65 34.14
CA CYS A 283 -44.62 -12.74 33.66
C CYS A 283 -45.50 -13.32 34.78
N MET A 284 -44.93 -13.59 35.97
CA MET A 284 -45.70 -14.06 37.12
C MET A 284 -46.74 -13.02 37.60
N LYS A 285 -46.41 -11.73 37.55
CA LYS A 285 -47.34 -10.65 37.93
C LYS A 285 -48.48 -10.51 36.94
N ASP A 286 -48.20 -10.62 35.64
CA ASP A 286 -49.21 -10.56 34.58
C ASP A 286 -50.18 -11.74 34.69
N GLU A 287 -49.67 -12.97 34.94
CA GLU A 287 -50.51 -14.15 35.20
C GLU A 287 -51.41 -13.97 36.43
N LEU A 288 -50.86 -13.42 37.52
CA LEU A 288 -51.63 -13.15 38.73
C LEU A 288 -52.69 -12.06 38.51
N LEU A 289 -52.34 -10.98 37.82
CA LEU A 289 -53.26 -9.92 37.43
C LEU A 289 -54.41 -10.49 36.60
N GLN A 290 -54.10 -11.32 35.60
CA GLN A 290 -55.10 -11.95 34.75
C GLN A 290 -56.03 -12.87 35.54
N SER A 291 -55.49 -13.67 36.48
CA SER A 291 -56.33 -14.49 37.36
C SER A 291 -57.23 -13.64 38.25
N LYS A 292 -56.76 -12.49 38.73
CA LYS A 292 -57.53 -11.59 39.61
C LYS A 292 -58.58 -10.80 38.85
N THR A 293 -58.29 -10.35 37.64
CA THR A 293 -59.28 -9.72 36.76
C THR A 293 -60.38 -10.70 36.38
N ASP A 294 -60.04 -11.96 36.10
CA ASP A 294 -61.02 -13.02 35.83
C ASP A 294 -61.90 -13.31 37.06
N GLU A 295 -61.30 -13.36 38.25
CA GLU A 295 -62.04 -13.57 39.50
C GLU A 295 -62.98 -12.39 39.81
N LEU A 296 -62.51 -11.16 39.62
CA LEU A 296 -63.32 -9.95 39.76
C LEU A 296 -64.47 -9.92 38.73
N ALA A 297 -64.19 -10.25 37.46
CA ALA A 297 -65.21 -10.31 36.42
C ALA A 297 -66.30 -11.33 36.75
N ARG A 298 -65.92 -12.52 37.25
CA ARG A 298 -66.89 -13.53 37.75
C ARG A 298 -67.72 -13.00 38.91
N ALA A 299 -67.11 -12.30 39.87
CA ALA A 299 -67.80 -11.71 41.00
C ALA A 299 -68.80 -10.61 40.56
N CYS A 300 -68.40 -9.72 39.65
CA CYS A 300 -69.28 -8.70 39.07
C CYS A 300 -70.48 -9.31 38.34
N LEU A 301 -70.24 -10.37 37.55
CA LEU A 301 -71.31 -11.04 36.80
C LEU A 301 -72.32 -11.70 37.75
N LYS A 302 -71.84 -12.36 38.81
CA LYS A 302 -72.69 -12.94 39.85
C LYS A 302 -73.46 -11.87 40.63
N HIS A 303 -72.84 -10.73 40.91
CA HIS A 303 -73.53 -9.61 41.56
C HIS A 303 -74.65 -9.07 40.68
N TYR A 304 -74.39 -8.87 39.39
CA TYR A 304 -75.40 -8.47 38.41
C TYR A 304 -76.57 -9.46 38.32
N GLU A 305 -76.30 -10.77 38.36
CA GLU A 305 -77.34 -11.80 38.40
C GLU A 305 -78.23 -11.69 39.65
N LEU A 306 -77.62 -11.53 40.82
CA LEU A 306 -78.34 -11.35 42.08
C LEU A 306 -79.16 -10.06 42.11
N GLU A 307 -78.62 -8.96 41.58
CA GLU A 307 -79.37 -7.70 41.45
C GLU A 307 -80.56 -7.84 40.51
N ARG A 308 -80.40 -8.58 39.41
CA ARG A 308 -81.48 -8.89 38.47
C ARG A 308 -82.58 -9.69 39.17
N GLU A 309 -82.24 -10.73 39.93
CA GLU A 309 -83.19 -11.52 40.72
C GLU A 309 -83.90 -10.68 41.80
N LEU A 310 -83.16 -9.84 42.52
CA LEU A 310 -83.72 -8.90 43.50
C LEU A 310 -84.68 -7.89 42.83
N ALA A 311 -84.35 -7.42 41.63
CA ALA A 311 -85.23 -6.54 40.87
C ALA A 311 -86.53 -7.27 40.49
N PHE A 312 -86.46 -8.52 40.03
CA PHE A 312 -87.64 -9.36 39.78
C PHE A 312 -88.48 -9.55 41.05
N HIS A 313 -87.87 -9.96 42.17
CA HIS A 313 -88.56 -10.09 43.45
C HIS A 313 -89.19 -8.77 43.93
N LYS A 314 -88.54 -7.61 43.71
CA LYS A 314 -89.10 -6.29 44.02
C LYS A 314 -90.29 -5.93 43.15
N ILE A 315 -90.28 -6.31 41.87
CA ILE A 315 -91.43 -6.16 40.97
C ILE A 315 -92.57 -7.06 41.45
N ASP A 316 -92.30 -8.34 41.73
CA ASP A 316 -93.30 -9.31 42.19
C ASP A 316 -93.90 -8.94 43.54
N SER A 317 -93.10 -8.49 44.50
CA SER A 317 -93.59 -8.01 45.81
C SER A 317 -94.39 -6.72 45.69
N LYS A 318 -94.05 -5.80 44.78
CA LYS A 318 -94.89 -4.62 44.49
C LYS A 318 -96.20 -5.03 43.80
N LEU A 319 -96.17 -6.01 42.89
CA LEU A 319 -97.38 -6.59 42.32
C LEU A 319 -98.23 -7.29 43.39
N ALA A 320 -97.61 -8.04 44.29
CA ALA A 320 -98.28 -8.73 45.39
C ALA A 320 -98.87 -7.74 46.41
N ALA A 321 -98.17 -6.66 46.75
CA ALA A 321 -98.68 -5.57 47.58
C ALA A 321 -99.78 -4.75 46.90
N ALA A 322 -99.78 -4.68 45.56
CA ALA A 322 -100.87 -4.09 44.78
C ALA A 322 -102.10 -5.02 44.65
N LEU A 323 -101.92 -6.34 44.77
CA LEU A 323 -102.99 -7.35 44.67
C LEU A 323 -103.56 -7.79 46.03
N LEU A 324 -102.79 -7.68 47.12
CA LEU A 324 -103.19 -8.03 48.48
C LEU A 324 -102.98 -6.80 49.38
N GLY A 325 -104.09 -6.11 49.69
CA GLY A 325 -104.12 -4.95 50.59
C GLY A 325 -103.56 -5.26 51.99
N PRO A 326 -103.20 -4.22 52.78
CA PRO A 326 -102.34 -4.40 53.94
C PRO A 326 -103.05 -5.16 55.08
N PRO A 327 -102.45 -6.21 55.66
CA PRO A 327 -102.87 -6.75 56.93
C PRO A 327 -102.09 -6.11 58.12
N PRO A 328 -102.63 -6.22 59.34
CA PRO A 328 -102.48 -5.21 60.39
C PRO A 328 -101.33 -5.47 61.37
N LYS A 329 -100.86 -4.41 62.03
CA LYS A 329 -99.95 -4.47 63.21
C LYS A 329 -100.76 -4.74 64.49
N PRO A 330 -100.28 -5.64 65.35
CA PRO A 330 -99.90 -5.30 66.74
C PRO A 330 -98.65 -6.11 67.18
N GLU A 331 -97.96 -6.00 68.31
CA GLU A 331 -98.13 -5.35 69.62
C GLU A 331 -96.75 -5.34 70.31
N TRP A 332 -96.57 -4.50 71.34
CA TRP A 332 -95.29 -4.24 72.01
C TRP A 332 -94.95 -5.28 73.09
N GLY A 333 -93.65 -5.54 73.30
CA GLY A 333 -93.15 -6.32 74.43
C GLY A 333 -91.69 -5.98 74.77
N SER A 334 -91.51 -5.27 75.88
CA SER A 334 -90.24 -4.84 76.46
C SER A 334 -89.62 -5.94 77.35
N LEU A 335 -88.28 -6.05 77.40
CA LEU A 335 -87.42 -6.43 78.55
C LEU A 335 -85.95 -6.47 78.07
N GLU A 336 -85.15 -5.43 78.38
CA GLU A 336 -84.12 -5.36 79.44
C GLU A 336 -82.84 -6.21 79.15
N LYS A 337 -81.71 -5.55 78.81
CA LYS A 337 -80.53 -5.23 79.66
C LYS A 337 -79.81 -6.49 80.20
N VAL A 338 -78.51 -6.68 79.99
CA VAL A 338 -77.34 -6.11 80.73
C VAL A 338 -76.08 -6.49 79.92
N SER A 339 -75.39 -5.54 79.28
CA SER A 339 -74.17 -4.79 79.67
C SER A 339 -72.82 -5.43 79.32
N ASP A 340 -71.91 -4.51 78.96
CA ASP A 340 -70.44 -4.58 78.92
C ASP A 340 -69.76 -5.20 77.68
N CYS A 341 -68.70 -4.65 77.10
CA CYS A 341 -68.04 -3.34 77.11
C CYS A 341 -66.87 -3.41 76.07
N VAL A 342 -66.37 -2.24 75.64
CA VAL A 342 -65.00 -1.99 75.11
C VAL A 342 -64.74 -2.06 73.57
N SER A 343 -64.54 -0.83 73.03
CA SER A 343 -63.58 -0.32 72.01
C SER A 343 -63.55 -0.79 70.55
N CYS A 344 -63.68 0.18 69.62
CA CYS A 344 -62.68 0.68 68.65
C CYS A 344 -63.40 1.61 67.64
N SER A 345 -63.09 2.91 67.54
CA SER A 345 -62.08 3.53 66.64
C SER A 345 -62.29 3.11 65.16
N THR A 346 -62.36 3.95 64.11
CA THR A 346 -62.07 5.38 63.86
C THR A 346 -62.64 5.73 62.46
N MET A 347 -62.75 7.04 62.13
CA MET A 347 -63.11 7.74 60.86
C MET A 347 -64.39 8.59 61.02
N PRO A 348 -64.63 9.70 60.27
CA PRO A 348 -64.00 10.17 59.03
C PRO A 348 -63.74 11.71 58.91
N GLY A 349 -63.27 12.17 57.74
CA GLY A 349 -63.36 13.56 57.27
C GLY A 349 -62.37 13.84 56.11
N ILE A 350 -62.73 13.66 54.84
CA ILE A 350 -63.35 14.64 53.91
C ILE A 350 -62.56 15.96 53.78
N VAL A 351 -61.91 16.16 52.62
CA VAL A 351 -61.94 17.41 51.83
C VAL A 351 -61.83 17.06 50.34
N ASP A 352 -62.66 17.70 49.51
CA ASP A 352 -62.87 17.54 48.06
C ASP A 352 -62.29 18.78 47.29
N PRO A 353 -62.55 19.08 46.00
CA PRO A 353 -61.70 18.81 44.81
C PRO A 353 -61.33 20.05 43.94
N HIS A 354 -60.61 19.79 42.81
CA HIS A 354 -60.41 20.54 41.54
C HIS A 354 -58.91 20.55 41.12
N ALA A 355 -58.45 20.35 39.88
CA ALA A 355 -58.98 20.54 38.52
C ALA A 355 -58.28 19.57 37.51
N ILE A 356 -58.99 18.93 36.57
CA ILE A 356 -59.16 19.24 35.12
C ILE A 356 -57.89 19.08 34.24
N PHE A 357 -57.98 18.07 33.34
CA PHE A 357 -57.44 17.90 31.97
C PHE A 357 -56.21 18.70 31.51
N GLN A 358 -55.20 17.97 31.01
CA GLN A 358 -54.73 18.15 29.62
C GLN A 358 -54.05 16.87 29.09
N VAL A 359 -54.58 16.39 27.96
CA VAL A 359 -54.01 15.37 27.09
C VAL A 359 -53.13 16.07 26.07
N SER A 360 -51.93 15.55 25.83
CA SER A 360 -51.16 15.85 24.63
C SER A 360 -50.36 14.62 24.20
N GLU A 361 -50.95 13.87 23.25
CA GLU A 361 -50.17 13.19 22.22
C GLU A 361 -49.59 14.23 21.26
N LEU A 362 -48.33 14.07 20.84
CA LEU A 362 -47.89 14.24 19.44
C LEU A 362 -46.38 13.95 19.29
N ASN A 363 -46.14 12.84 18.57
CA ASN A 363 -45.19 12.64 17.46
C ASN A 363 -43.69 12.98 17.58
N CYS A 364 -42.91 11.89 17.47
CA CYS A 364 -41.84 11.61 16.50
C CYS A 364 -41.14 12.77 15.76
N SER A 365 -39.81 12.81 15.90
CA SER A 365 -38.87 12.95 14.77
C SER A 365 -37.42 12.62 15.17
N ASP A 366 -37.03 11.36 14.95
CA ASP A 366 -35.91 10.91 14.08
C ASP A 366 -34.43 11.25 14.42
N PRO A 367 -33.42 10.64 13.75
CA PRO A 367 -32.55 9.60 14.31
C PRO A 367 -31.07 10.06 14.42
N ILE A 368 -30.16 9.17 14.85
CA ILE A 368 -28.73 9.03 14.46
C ILE A 368 -27.99 8.28 15.59
N ARG A 369 -27.48 7.07 15.31
CA ARG A 369 -26.04 6.74 15.44
C ARG A 369 -25.74 5.31 15.00
N ARG A 370 -25.01 5.23 13.89
CA ARG A 370 -24.08 4.14 13.54
C ARG A 370 -22.85 4.18 14.44
N ALA A 371 -22.21 3.01 14.51
CA ALA A 371 -20.78 2.75 14.72
C ALA A 371 -20.26 2.78 16.17
N PHE A 372 -20.06 1.57 16.72
CA PHE A 372 -18.75 1.10 17.14
C PHE A 372 -18.54 -0.35 16.73
#